data_AF-A0A3D4ETV3-F1
#
_entry.id   AF-A0A3D4ETV3-F1
#
_cell.length_a   1.000
_cell.length_b   1.000
_cell.length_c   1.000
_cell.angle_alpha   90.00
_cell.angle_beta   90.00
_cell.angle_gamma   90.00
#
_symmetry.space_group_name_H-M   'P 1'
#
loop_
_entity.id
_entity.type
_entity.pdbx_description
1 polymer ?
#
loop_
_entity_poly.entity_id
_entity_poly.type
_entity_poly.pdbx_seq_one_letter_code
_entity_poly.pdbx_strand_id
1 'polypeptide(L)' 'MKKTGFFILAILTLISCGKNDPKAQLQHLNGYWEIEKVETPYGEDRGYKFNERVDYIEIEDSVG' A
#
# COMPACT_ATOMS: atom_id res chain seq x y z
N MET A 1 -30.55 -12.74 20.50
CA MET A 1 -29.76 -11.52 20.20
C MET A 1 -28.34 -11.84 19.71
N LYS A 2 -27.51 -12.58 20.46
CA LYS A 2 -26.14 -12.97 20.03
C LYS A 2 -26.05 -13.68 18.66
N LYS A 3 -26.94 -14.67 18.41
CA LYS A 3 -26.96 -15.42 17.13
C LYS A 3 -27.33 -14.56 15.93
N THR A 4 -28.26 -13.61 16.11
CA THR A 4 -28.70 -12.66 15.08
C THR A 4 -27.58 -11.67 14.73
N GLY A 5 -26.85 -11.17 15.73
CA GLY A 5 -25.68 -10.30 15.50
C GLY A 5 -24.57 -11.01 14.74
N PHE A 6 -24.32 -12.29 15.03
CA PHE A 6 -23.35 -13.10 14.29
C PHE A 6 -23.73 -13.29 12.81
N PHE A 7 -25.03 -13.48 12.54
CA PHE A 7 -25.55 -13.61 11.19
C PHE A 7 -25.43 -12.31 10.38
N ILE A 8 -25.69 -11.17 11.01
CA ILE A 8 -25.52 -9.85 10.40
C ILE A 8 -24.04 -9.58 10.08
N LEU A 9 -23.13 -9.95 10.98
CA LEU A 9 -21.69 -9.81 10.77
C LEU A 9 -21.21 -10.65 9.58
N ALA A 10 -21.70 -11.89 9.47
CA ALA A 10 -21.37 -12.78 8.35
C ALA A 10 -21.88 -12.23 7.00
N ILE A 11 -23.07 -11.62 6.98
CA ILE A 11 -23.61 -10.98 5.77
C ILE A 11 -22.79 -9.74 5.40
N LEU A 12 -22.39 -8.92 6.37
CA LEU A 12 -21.55 -7.73 6.13
C LEU A 12 -20.19 -8.10 5.50
N THR A 13 -19.57 -9.20 5.92
CA THR A 13 -18.30 -9.65 5.33
C THR A 13 -18.44 -10.10 3.88
N LEU A 14 -19.61 -10.62 3.47
CA LEU A 14 -19.88 -11.03 2.10
C LEU A 14 -20.09 -9.83 1.16
N ILE A 15 -20.58 -8.69 1.67
CA ILE A 15 -20.85 -7.48 0.87
C ILE A 15 -19.57 -6.63 0.69
N SER A 16 -18.57 -6.81 1.55
CA SER A 16 -17.32 -6.03 1.50
C SER A 16 -16.44 -6.32 0.28
N CYS A 17 -16.64 -7.44 -0.43
CA CYS A 17 -15.73 -7.90 -1.49
C CYS A 17 -16.03 -7.32 -2.89
N GLY A 18 -16.93 -6.33 -3.01
CA GLY A 18 -17.53 -5.97 -4.29
C GLY A 18 -17.03 -4.69 -4.99
N LYS A 19 -16.12 -3.91 -4.39
CA LYS A 19 -15.76 -2.57 -4.92
C LYS A 19 -14.25 -2.36 -5.09
N ASN A 20 -13.60 -3.31 -5.74
CA ASN A 20 -12.23 -3.10 -6.22
C ASN A 20 -12.30 -2.50 -7.62
N ASP A 21 -12.16 -1.17 -7.74
CA ASP A 21 -11.87 -0.51 -9.01
C ASP A 21 -10.36 -0.26 -9.08
N PRO A 22 -9.60 -1.07 -9.85
CA PRO A 22 -8.15 -0.91 -9.97
C PRO A 22 -7.74 0.50 -10.41
N LYS A 23 -8.54 1.16 -11.27
CA LYS A 23 -8.23 2.52 -11.73
C LYS A 23 -8.34 3.54 -10.62
N ALA A 24 -9.39 3.48 -9.80
CA ALA A 24 -9.54 4.35 -8.64
C ALA A 24 -8.48 4.09 -7.56
N GLN A 25 -7.85 2.91 -7.55
CA GLN A 25 -6.79 2.56 -6.60
C GLN A 25 -5.40 3.01 -7.04
N LEU A 26 -5.18 3.31 -8.33
CA LEU A 26 -3.88 3.77 -8.85
C LEU A 26 -3.34 5.01 -8.11
N GLN A 27 -4.22 5.90 -7.65
CA GLN A 27 -3.81 7.08 -6.87
C GLN A 27 -3.11 6.75 -5.54
N HIS A 28 -3.26 5.51 -5.06
CA HIS A 28 -2.64 5.01 -3.84
C HIS A 28 -1.34 4.24 -4.11
N LEU A 29 -1.01 3.95 -5.38
CA LEU A 29 0.30 3.44 -5.76
C LEU A 29 1.28 4.62 -5.78
N ASN A 30 1.99 4.78 -4.68
CA ASN A 30 3.13 5.68 -4.55
C ASN A 30 4.44 4.98 -4.99
N GLY A 31 5.43 5.79 -5.36
CA GLY A 31 6.76 5.29 -5.73
C GLY A 31 7.58 4.79 -4.54
N TYR A 32 8.85 4.50 -4.79
CA TYR A 32 9.78 4.09 -3.74
C TYR A 32 10.10 5.23 -2.78
N TRP A 33 10.19 4.87 -1.51
CA TRP A 33 10.75 5.75 -0.49
C TRP A 33 12.26 5.59 -0.50
N GLU A 34 12.98 6.69 -0.67
CA GLU A 34 14.42 6.73 -0.56
C GLU A 34 14.84 7.31 0.78
N ILE A 35 15.84 6.69 1.40
CA ILE A 35 16.45 7.23 2.61
C ILE A 35 17.43 8.31 2.18
N GLU A 36 17.15 9.56 2.54
CA GLU A 36 18.07 10.68 2.27
C GLU A 36 19.18 10.75 3.32
N LYS A 37 18.83 10.57 4.60
CA LYS A 37 19.74 10.81 5.73
C LYS A 37 19.31 9.99 6.94
N VAL A 38 20.29 9.55 7.72
CA VAL A 38 20.10 8.94 9.04
C VAL A 38 20.78 9.80 10.09
N GLU A 39 20.02 10.18 11.11
CA GLU A 39 20.53 10.90 12.28
C GLU A 39 21.00 9.91 13.34
N THR A 40 22.17 10.15 13.92
CA THR A 40 22.70 9.29 14.98
C THR A 40 22.84 10.08 16.29
N PRO A 41 22.57 9.45 17.46
CA PRO A 41 22.69 10.13 18.75
C PRO A 41 24.14 10.50 19.11
N TYR A 42 25.11 10.05 18.31
CA TYR A 42 26.55 10.28 18.50
C TYR A 42 27.10 11.38 17.57
N GLY A 43 26.25 12.04 16.78
CA GLY A 43 26.58 13.29 16.07
C GLY A 43 27.13 13.12 14.65
N GLU A 44 27.37 11.90 14.16
CA GLU A 44 27.65 11.66 12.76
C GLU A 44 26.37 11.29 12.03
N ASP A 45 25.76 12.29 11.40
CA ASP A 45 24.67 12.05 10.49
C ASP A 45 25.21 11.48 9.16
N ARG A 46 24.59 10.42 8.67
CA ARG A 46 24.97 9.80 7.40
C ARG A 46 23.96 10.16 6.31
N GLY A 47 24.40 10.93 5.33
CA GLY A 47 23.66 11.15 4.07
C GLY A 47 23.86 10.01 3.09
N TYR A 48 22.82 9.67 2.34
CA TYR A 48 22.85 8.68 1.25
C TYR A 48 22.77 9.40 -0.10
N LYS A 49 23.46 8.85 -1.10
CA LYS A 49 23.35 9.33 -2.48
C LYS A 49 22.08 8.78 -3.11
N PHE A 50 21.56 9.52 -4.11
CA PHE A 50 20.42 9.08 -4.90
C PHE A 50 20.68 7.69 -5.51
N ASN A 51 19.64 6.86 -5.56
CA ASN A 51 19.67 5.52 -6.13
C ASN A 51 19.59 5.60 -7.66
N GLU A 52 20.69 5.21 -8.31
CA GLU A 52 20.82 5.21 -9.77
C GLU A 52 20.03 4.09 -10.47
N ARG A 53 19.40 3.16 -9.72
CA ARG A 53 18.59 2.09 -10.30
C ARG A 53 17.17 2.58 -10.59
N VAL A 54 16.76 2.39 -11.84
CA VAL A 54 15.41 2.68 -12.33
C VAL A 54 14.67 1.37 -12.53
N ASP A 55 13.55 1.21 -11.84
CA ASP A 55 12.64 0.09 -12.05
C ASP A 55 11.56 0.47 -13.06
N TYR A 56 11.31 -0.42 -14.02
CA TYR A 56 10.22 -0.29 -14.98
C TYR A 56 9.03 -1.12 -14.52
N ILE A 57 7.87 -0.47 -14.37
CA ILE A 57 6.61 -1.11 -13.98
C ILE A 57 5.60 -0.86 -15.10
N GLU A 58 5.12 -1.93 -15.71
CA GLU A 58 4.07 -1.91 -16.73
C GLU A 58 2.84 -2.64 -16.23
N ILE A 59 1.67 -2.05 -16.48
CA ILE A 59 0.37 -2.65 -16.18
C ILE A 59 -0.26 -3.03 -17.51
N GLU A 60 -0.22 -4.32 -17.85
CA GLU A 60 -0.77 -4.84 -19.11
C GLU A 60 -2.30 -4.88 -19.10
N ASP A 61 -2.90 -5.27 -17.96
CA ASP A 61 -4.35 -5.28 -17.77
C ASP A 61 -4.74 -5.04 -16.29
N SER A 62 -6.04 -5.11 -16.01
CA SER A 62 -6.60 -4.93 -14.67
C SER A 62 -6.93 -6.26 -13.97
N VAL A 63 -6.45 -7.38 -14.50
CA VAL A 63 -6.77 -8.75 -14.10
C VAL A 63 -5.45 -9.42 -13.72
N GLY A 64 -4.89 -8.99 -12.59
CA GLY A 64 -3.64 -9.55 -12.06
C GLY A 64 -3.67 -11.06 -11.83
#